data_AF-A0A0G1YVY2-F1
#
_entry.id   AF-A0A0G1YVY2-F1
#
_cell.length_a   1.000
_cell.length_b   1.000
_cell.length_c   1.000
_cell.angle_alpha   90.00
_cell.angle_beta   90.00
_cell.angle_gamma   90.00
#
_symmetry.space_group_name_H-M   'P 1'
#
loop_
_entity.id
_entity.type
_entity.pdbx_description
1 polymer ?
#
loop_
_entity_poly.entity_id
_entity_poly.type
_entity_poly.pdbx_seq_one_letter_code
_entity_poly.pdbx_strand_id
1 'polypeptide(L)'
;MNHSLRSREGQVMLLSMLVLGGILLGASTLAGLLMLYQIRQTSNASLSAQAIFAADTGIEWGLYCVVKIKPLDCASVPKPVMTNGTSFDVAFSPATSTPQDGYESMRSVAASARTSRAFQLFFEGATSTLP
;
A
#
# COMPACT_ATOMS: atom_id res chain seq x y z
N MET A 1 11.76 -68.76 -15.84
CA MET A 1 12.11 -67.42 -16.37
C MET A 1 11.04 -66.34 -16.13
N ASN A 2 9.73 -66.65 -16.11
CA ASN A 2 8.67 -65.63 -15.96
C ASN A 2 8.59 -64.91 -14.59
N HIS A 3 9.10 -65.50 -13.50
CA HIS A 3 9.01 -64.89 -12.16
C HIS A 3 9.90 -63.65 -11.98
N SER A 4 11.02 -63.53 -12.71
CA SER A 4 11.93 -62.37 -12.58
C SER A 4 11.47 -61.15 -13.38
N LEU A 5 10.78 -61.35 -14.50
CA LEU A 5 10.23 -60.27 -15.33
C LEU A 5 9.09 -59.55 -14.60
N ARG A 6 8.20 -60.30 -13.97
CA ARG A 6 7.06 -59.78 -13.21
C ARG A 6 7.47 -58.98 -11.96
N SER A 7 8.60 -59.34 -11.34
CA SER A 7 9.19 -58.59 -10.22
C SER A 7 9.76 -57.23 -10.68
N ARG A 8 10.43 -57.20 -11.85
CA ARG A 8 10.97 -55.96 -12.44
C ARG A 8 9.87 -54.98 -12.85
N GLU A 9 8.77 -55.47 -13.42
CA GLU A 9 7.62 -54.60 -13.78
C GLU A 9 7.01 -53.92 -12.56
N GLY A 10 6.84 -54.64 -11.44
CA GLY A 10 6.35 -54.06 -10.18
C GLY A 10 7.30 -53.01 -9.58
N GLN A 11 8.62 -53.24 -9.67
CA GLN A 11 9.62 -52.26 -9.21
C GLN A 11 9.62 -50.98 -10.06
N VAL A 12 9.48 -51.09 -11.37
CA VAL A 12 9.36 -49.93 -12.27
C VAL A 12 8.10 -49.12 -11.97
N MET A 13 6.98 -49.79 -11.68
CA MET A 13 5.73 -49.14 -11.27
C MET A 13 5.85 -48.40 -9.94
N LEU A 14 6.55 -48.96 -8.95
CA LEU A 14 6.79 -48.28 -7.67
C LEU A 14 7.71 -47.08 -7.83
N LEU A 15 8.75 -47.19 -8.66
CA LEU A 15 9.65 -46.08 -8.93
C LEU A 15 8.93 -44.94 -9.66
N SER A 16 8.07 -45.25 -10.64
CA SER A 16 7.30 -44.22 -11.35
C SER A 16 6.29 -43.54 -10.44
N MET A 17 5.60 -44.28 -9.56
CA MET A 17 4.70 -43.70 -8.55
C MET A 17 5.45 -42.84 -7.54
N LEU A 18 6.66 -43.24 -7.13
CA LEU A 18 7.51 -42.44 -6.24
C LEU A 18 7.92 -41.11 -6.91
N VAL A 19 8.32 -41.16 -8.18
CA VAL A 19 8.69 -39.98 -8.95
C VAL A 19 7.47 -39.06 -9.15
N LEU A 20 6.33 -39.61 -9.56
CA LEU A 20 5.09 -38.85 -9.73
C LEU A 20 4.63 -38.23 -8.41
N GLY A 21 4.69 -38.97 -7.31
CA GLY A 21 4.39 -38.47 -5.97
C GLY A 21 5.31 -37.32 -5.56
N GLY A 22 6.62 -37.44 -5.83
CA GLY A 22 7.60 -36.37 -5.58
C GLY A 22 7.32 -35.10 -6.38
N ILE A 23 6.96 -35.25 -7.66
CA ILE A 23 6.61 -34.12 -8.53
C ILE A 23 5.33 -33.45 -8.03
N LEU A 24 4.29 -34.22 -7.70
CA LEU A 24 3.02 -33.68 -7.21
C LEU A 24 3.20 -32.94 -5.88
N LEU A 25 3.96 -33.50 -4.94
CA LEU A 25 4.29 -32.83 -3.68
C LEU A 25 5.08 -31.55 -3.90
N GLY A 26 6.08 -31.57 -4.79
CA GLY A 26 6.84 -30.37 -5.16
C GLY A 26 5.96 -29.29 -5.77
N ALA A 27 5.07 -29.65 -6.69
CA ALA A 27 4.14 -28.73 -7.33
C ALA A 27 3.14 -28.14 -6.32
N SER A 28 2.54 -28.98 -5.46
CA SER A 28 1.56 -28.53 -4.46
C SER A 28 2.18 -27.61 -3.41
N THR A 29 3.40 -27.91 -2.94
CA THR A 29 4.10 -27.04 -1.97
C THR A 29 4.44 -25.69 -2.58
N LEU A 30 4.91 -25.65 -3.82
CA LEU A 30 5.19 -24.39 -4.53
C LEU A 30 3.91 -23.59 -4.76
N ALA A 31 2.83 -24.24 -5.20
CA ALA A 31 1.53 -23.59 -5.39
C ALA A 31 1.00 -23.01 -4.08
N GLY A 32 1.07 -23.76 -2.98
CA GLY A 32 0.66 -23.29 -1.66
C GLY A 32 1.46 -22.08 -1.19
N LEU A 33 2.78 -22.10 -1.40
CA LEU A 33 3.66 -20.97 -1.05
C LEU A 33 3.30 -19.72 -1.87
N LEU A 34 3.12 -19.85 -3.18
CA LEU A 34 2.73 -18.75 -4.05
C LEU A 34 1.37 -18.17 -3.67
N MET A 35 0.40 -19.03 -3.33
CA MET A 35 -0.91 -18.60 -2.87
C MET A 35 -0.83 -17.78 -1.58
N LEU A 36 0.00 -18.20 -0.61
CA LEU A 36 0.25 -17.43 0.61
C LEU A 36 0.83 -16.04 0.32
N TYR A 37 1.77 -15.94 -0.62
CA TYR A 37 2.31 -14.64 -1.03
C TYR A 37 1.27 -13.75 -1.68
N GLN A 38 0.44 -14.31 -2.56
CA GLN A 38 -0.64 -13.56 -3.22
C GLN A 38 -1.65 -13.03 -2.21
N ILE A 39 -2.07 -13.83 -1.22
CA ILE A 39 -3.00 -13.40 -0.16
C ILE A 39 -2.43 -12.20 0.62
N ARG A 40 -1.14 -12.26 0.99
CA ARG A 40 -0.47 -11.15 1.69
C ARG A 40 -0.38 -9.90 0.82
N GLN A 41 -0.05 -10.04 -0.46
CA GLN A 41 -0.03 -8.91 -1.39
C GLN A 41 -1.40 -8.26 -1.51
N THR A 42 -2.47 -9.03 -1.66
CA THR A 42 -3.84 -8.50 -1.77
C THR A 42 -4.24 -7.73 -0.50
N SER A 43 -3.92 -8.25 0.69
CA SER A 43 -4.15 -7.53 1.95
C SER A 43 -3.38 -6.21 2.00
N ASN A 44 -2.09 -6.23 1.64
CA ASN A 44 -1.27 -5.03 1.60
C ASN A 44 -1.76 -4.00 0.56
N ALA A 45 -2.30 -4.46 -0.57
CA ALA A 45 -2.89 -3.60 -1.58
C ALA A 45 -4.15 -2.89 -1.06
N SER A 46 -5.02 -3.59 -0.34
CA SER A 46 -6.20 -2.98 0.30
C SER A 46 -5.80 -1.93 1.35
N LEU A 47 -4.85 -2.25 2.25
CA LEU A 47 -4.32 -1.30 3.23
C LEU A 47 -3.65 -0.10 2.55
N SER A 48 -2.94 -0.32 1.43
CA SER A 48 -2.36 0.74 0.62
C SER A 48 -3.43 1.67 0.04
N ALA A 49 -4.53 1.13 -0.49
CA ALA A 49 -5.63 1.93 -1.04
C ALA A 49 -6.29 2.80 0.06
N GLN A 50 -6.49 2.23 1.25
CA GLN A 50 -6.99 2.98 2.40
C GLN A 50 -6.04 4.11 2.82
N ALA A 51 -4.73 3.85 2.87
CA ALA A 51 -3.73 4.86 3.17
C ALA A 51 -3.66 5.95 2.08
N ILE A 52 -3.82 5.59 0.79
CA ILE A 52 -3.91 6.56 -0.31
C ILE A 52 -5.11 7.50 -0.10
N PHE A 53 -6.29 6.95 0.16
CA PHE A 53 -7.50 7.75 0.35
C PHE A 53 -7.39 8.68 1.57
N ALA A 54 -6.80 8.19 2.65
CA ALA A 54 -6.51 9.01 3.84
C ALA A 54 -5.49 10.13 3.54
N ALA A 55 -4.43 9.84 2.76
CA ALA A 55 -3.45 10.85 2.36
C ALA A 55 -4.10 11.93 1.49
N ASP A 56 -4.94 11.53 0.54
CA ASP A 56 -5.68 12.43 -0.34
C ASP A 56 -6.62 13.35 0.46
N THR A 57 -7.35 12.78 1.42
CA THR A 57 -8.19 13.56 2.35
C THR A 57 -7.40 14.64 3.08
N GLY A 58 -6.17 14.33 3.50
CA GLY A 58 -5.28 15.31 4.13
C GLY A 58 -4.80 16.40 3.17
N ILE A 59 -4.53 16.06 1.91
CA ILE A 59 -4.21 17.04 0.86
C ILE A 59 -5.40 17.98 0.62
N GLU A 60 -6.61 17.45 0.45
CA GLU A 60 -7.82 18.24 0.23
C GLU A 60 -8.14 19.15 1.42
N TRP A 61 -8.01 18.64 2.65
CA TRP A 61 -8.15 19.46 3.85
C TRP A 61 -7.11 20.57 3.89
N GLY A 62 -5.84 20.26 3.60
CA GLY A 62 -4.77 21.25 3.55
C GLY A 62 -4.99 22.31 2.48
N LEU A 63 -5.47 21.92 1.31
CA LEU A 63 -5.79 22.83 0.21
C LEU A 63 -6.95 23.76 0.55
N TYR A 64 -8.03 23.22 1.12
CA TYR A 64 -9.16 24.02 1.62
C TYR A 64 -8.68 25.11 2.57
N CYS A 65 -7.77 24.72 3.45
CA CYS A 65 -7.14 25.57 4.43
C CYS A 65 -6.38 26.76 3.81
N VAL A 66 -5.54 26.45 2.80
CA VAL A 66 -4.77 27.45 2.05
C VAL A 66 -5.68 28.38 1.24
N VAL A 67 -6.71 27.85 0.58
CA VAL A 67 -7.56 28.59 -0.37
C VAL A 67 -8.64 29.42 0.32
N LYS A 68 -9.28 28.91 1.38
CA LYS A 68 -10.48 29.53 1.96
C LYS A 68 -10.27 30.26 3.27
N ILE A 69 -9.28 29.86 4.07
CA ILE A 69 -9.17 30.34 5.46
C ILE A 69 -7.97 31.26 5.65
N LYS A 70 -6.87 31.00 4.92
CA LYS A 70 -5.51 31.54 5.09
C LYS A 70 -4.64 30.62 5.95
N PRO A 71 -3.36 30.48 5.56
CA PRO A 71 -2.45 29.47 6.12
C PRO A 71 -2.24 29.51 7.64
N LEU A 72 -2.34 30.69 8.29
CA LEU A 72 -2.10 30.84 9.73
C LEU A 72 -3.24 30.35 10.62
N ASP A 73 -4.48 30.34 10.12
CA ASP A 73 -5.66 29.98 10.91
C ASP A 73 -6.01 28.49 10.78
N CYS A 74 -5.24 27.73 10.01
CA CYS A 74 -5.45 26.31 9.77
C CYS A 74 -5.39 25.43 11.02
N ALA A 75 -4.66 25.86 12.05
CA ALA A 75 -4.64 25.17 13.34
C ALA A 75 -5.99 25.21 14.07
N SER A 76 -6.85 26.19 13.75
CA SER A 76 -8.19 26.34 14.34
C SER A 76 -9.28 25.54 13.61
N VAL A 77 -8.94 24.98 12.44
CA VAL A 77 -9.85 24.15 11.64
C VAL A 77 -9.73 22.70 12.10
N PRO A 78 -10.83 22.05 12.52
CA PRO A 78 -10.80 20.64 12.86
C PRO A 78 -10.33 19.81 11.66
N LYS A 79 -9.33 18.96 11.86
CA LYS A 79 -8.95 17.94 10.88
C LYS A 79 -10.07 16.89 10.77
N PRO A 80 -10.42 16.42 9.56
CA PRO A 80 -11.31 15.28 9.37
C PRO A 80 -10.85 14.07 10.18
N VAL A 81 -11.79 13.38 10.84
CA VAL A 81 -11.52 12.17 11.61
C VAL A 81 -11.92 10.95 10.80
N MET A 82 -10.97 10.05 10.58
CA MET A 82 -11.21 8.78 9.89
C MET A 82 -11.78 7.75 10.88
N THR A 83 -12.88 7.09 10.52
CA THR A 83 -13.57 6.09 11.39
C THR A 83 -13.20 4.63 11.07
N ASN A 84 -12.36 4.41 10.06
CA ASN A 84 -12.01 3.10 9.52
C ASN A 84 -10.62 2.60 10.00
N GLY A 85 -10.08 3.16 11.09
CA GLY A 85 -8.76 2.79 11.62
C GLY A 85 -7.57 3.31 10.81
N THR A 86 -7.82 4.19 9.85
CA THR A 86 -6.76 4.94 9.16
C THR A 86 -6.47 6.26 9.87
N SER A 87 -5.32 6.85 9.61
CA SER A 87 -4.99 8.19 10.08
C SER A 87 -4.17 8.92 9.01
N PHE A 88 -4.24 10.24 9.02
CA PHE A 88 -3.38 11.07 8.20
C PHE A 88 -2.88 12.26 9.02
N ASP A 89 -1.71 12.76 8.64
CA ASP A 89 -1.17 14.00 9.14
C ASP A 89 -0.67 14.87 8.00
N VAL A 90 -0.81 16.18 8.16
CA VAL A 90 -0.53 17.17 7.13
C VAL A 90 0.54 18.11 7.66
N ALA A 91 1.65 18.21 6.94
CA ALA A 91 2.73 19.12 7.19
C ALA A 91 2.83 20.14 6.05
N PHE A 92 2.96 21.41 6.41
CA PHE A 92 3.17 22.50 5.45
C PHE A 92 4.63 22.95 5.48
N SER A 93 5.22 23.14 4.31
CA SER A 93 6.55 23.71 4.16
C SER A 93 6.42 25.16 3.71
N PRO A 94 6.87 26.14 4.52
CA PRO A 94 6.75 27.56 4.18
C PRO A 94 7.67 27.92 3.02
N ALA A 95 7.24 28.87 2.17
CA ALA A 95 8.02 29.33 1.02
C ALA A 95 9.17 30.28 1.40
N THR A 96 9.07 30.91 2.56
CA THR A 96 10.09 31.79 3.16
C THR A 96 10.26 31.45 4.63
N SER A 97 11.19 32.12 5.33
CA SER A 97 11.38 32.00 6.78
C SER A 97 10.13 32.39 7.60
N THR A 98 9.12 32.98 6.96
CA THR A 98 7.86 33.43 7.55
C THR A 98 6.68 32.66 6.95
N PRO A 99 5.95 31.84 7.72
CA PRO A 99 4.79 31.06 7.23
C PRO A 99 3.64 31.90 6.66
N GLN A 100 3.71 33.22 6.81
CA GLN A 100 2.70 34.20 6.42
C GLN A 100 2.74 34.50 4.91
N ASP A 101 3.86 34.27 4.24
CA ASP A 101 4.05 34.58 2.81
C ASP A 101 3.57 33.44 1.89
N GLY A 102 3.07 32.35 2.47
CA GLY A 102 2.57 31.19 1.76
C GLY A 102 3.43 29.93 1.96
N TYR A 103 3.01 28.85 1.30
CA TYR A 103 3.66 27.55 1.38
C TYR A 103 4.26 27.18 0.03
N GLU A 104 5.46 26.62 0.03
CA GLU A 104 6.11 26.06 -1.16
C GLU A 104 5.52 24.68 -1.48
N SER A 105 5.26 23.90 -0.44
CA SER A 105 4.65 22.59 -0.58
C SER A 105 3.84 22.20 0.64
N MET A 106 2.95 21.25 0.45
CA MET A 106 2.30 20.55 1.55
C MET A 106 2.40 19.05 1.35
N ARG A 107 2.54 18.33 2.46
CA ARG A 107 2.70 16.89 2.49
C ARG A 107 1.66 16.28 3.41
N SER A 108 0.89 15.35 2.88
CA SER A 108 -0.02 14.51 3.66
C SER A 108 0.57 13.12 3.75
N VAL A 109 0.79 12.62 4.97
CA VAL A 109 1.26 11.27 5.26
C VAL A 109 0.15 10.52 5.95
N ALA A 110 -0.23 9.38 5.40
CA ALA A 110 -1.29 8.56 5.96
C ALA A 110 -0.85 7.12 6.20
N ALA A 111 -1.52 6.50 7.17
CA ALA A 111 -1.27 5.14 7.61
C ALA A 111 -2.57 4.33 7.68
N SER A 112 -2.50 3.09 7.20
CA SER A 112 -3.46 2.03 7.45
C SER A 112 -2.69 0.79 7.94
N ALA A 113 -2.87 0.44 9.21
CA ALA A 113 -2.10 -0.60 9.89
C ALA A 113 -0.57 -0.45 9.68
N ARG A 114 0.06 -1.36 8.92
CA ARG A 114 1.51 -1.38 8.64
C ARG A 114 1.89 -0.78 7.29
N THR A 115 0.94 -0.17 6.59
CA THR A 115 1.15 0.43 5.27
C THR A 115 0.99 1.92 5.35
N SER A 116 1.98 2.65 4.85
CA SER A 116 1.96 4.12 4.79
C SER A 116 2.10 4.62 3.36
N ARG A 117 1.40 5.72 3.07
CA ARG A 117 1.38 6.40 1.77
C ARG A 117 1.43 7.89 2.03
N ALA A 118 2.10 8.62 1.14
CA ALA A 118 2.22 10.05 1.27
C ALA A 118 2.03 10.71 -0.08
N PHE A 119 1.33 11.84 -0.07
CA PHE A 119 1.21 12.75 -1.19
C PHE A 119 1.83 14.09 -0.84
N GLN A 120 2.40 14.73 -1.86
CA GLN A 120 3.00 16.04 -1.74
C GLN A 120 2.50 16.89 -2.91
N LEU A 121 1.99 18.08 -2.60
CA LEU A 121 1.68 19.10 -3.58
C LEU A 121 2.71 20.20 -3.46
N PHE A 122 3.25 20.61 -4.61
CA PHE A 122 4.10 21.78 -4.75
C PHE A 122 3.27 22.92 -5.31
N PHE A 123 3.39 24.11 -4.72
CA PHE A 123 2.65 25.31 -5.13
C PHE A 123 3.45 26.16 -6.11
N GLU A 124 4.56 25.66 -6.64
CA GLU A 124 5.41 26.36 -7.60
C GLU A 124 4.60 26.76 -8.85
N GLY A 125 4.38 28.08 -9.03
CA GLY A 125 3.57 28.65 -10.11
C GLY A 125 2.08 28.85 -9.81
N ALA A 126 1.57 28.36 -8.67
CA ALA A 126 0.22 28.66 -8.19
C ALA A 126 0.22 29.99 -7.42
N THR A 127 0.16 31.10 -8.15
CA THR A 127 0.05 32.43 -7.53
C THR A 127 -1.27 32.54 -6.77
N SER A 128 -1.29 33.33 -5.70
CA SER A 128 -2.42 33.51 -4.76
C SER A 128 -3.66 34.19 -5.35
N THR A 129 -3.87 34.08 -6.66
CA THR A 129 -4.98 34.62 -7.42
C THR A 129 -5.57 33.48 -8.26
N LEU A 130 -6.36 32.61 -7.62
CA LEU A 130 -7.46 32.00 -8.36
C LEU A 130 -8.50 33.12 -8.65
N PRO A 131 -9.14 33.14 -9.83
CA PRO A 131 -10.20 34.09 -10.16
C PRO A 131 -11.40 34.02 -9.20
#